data_AF-A0A959TA01-F1
#
_entry.id   AF-A0A959TA01-F1
#
_cell.length_a   1.000
_cell.length_b   1.000
_cell.length_c   1.000
_cell.angle_alpha   90.00
_cell.angle_beta   90.00
_cell.angle_gamma   90.00
#
_symmetry.space_group_name_H-M   'P 1'
#
loop_
_entity.id
_entity.type
_entity.pdbx_description
1 polymer ?
#
loop_
_entity_poly.entity_id
_entity_poly.type
_entity_poly.pdbx_seq_one_letter_code
_entity_poly.pdbx_strand_id
1 'polypeptide(L)'
;MKRAFDIVVASVALVVLSPVLLIITVLVALTSPGGAFFRQVRVGKDGREFRLLKFRTMRPGSEAKGQLTVGGRDPRITGIGRFLRKSKLDELPQLWNVLVG
;
A
#
# COMPACT_ATOMS: atom_id res chain seq x y z
N MET A 1 13.99 -8.14 21.75
CA MET A 1 14.02 -6.65 21.74
C MET A 1 13.57 -6.05 20.41
N LYS A 2 14.15 -6.44 19.27
CA LYS A 2 13.79 -5.90 17.94
C LYS A 2 12.28 -5.84 17.66
N ARG A 3 11.55 -6.94 17.90
CA ARG A 3 10.11 -7.01 17.65
C ARG A 3 9.28 -6.00 18.46
N ALA A 4 9.60 -5.84 19.74
CA ALA A 4 8.90 -4.89 20.60
C ALA A 4 9.15 -3.44 20.15
N PHE A 5 10.40 -3.13 19.77
CA PHE A 5 10.75 -1.83 19.20
C PHE A 5 9.98 -1.55 17.90
N ASP A 6 9.96 -2.50 16.96
CA ASP A 6 9.25 -2.38 15.69
C ASP A 6 7.74 -2.11 15.91
N ILE A 7 7.11 -2.80 16.87
CA ILE A 7 5.70 -2.61 17.23
C ILE A 7 5.45 -1.22 17.82
N VAL A 8 6.29 -0.76 18.75
CA VAL A 8 6.13 0.56 19.40
C VAL A 8 6.25 1.67 18.35
N VAL A 9 7.29 1.64 17.53
CA VAL A 9 7.52 2.65 16.49
C VAL A 9 6.39 2.63 15.46
N ALA A 10 5.96 1.46 15.00
CA ALA A 10 4.85 1.36 14.04
C ALA A 10 3.52 1.85 14.63
N SER A 11 3.25 1.60 15.91
CA SER A 11 2.03 2.06 16.59
C SER A 11 2.01 3.59 16.70
N VAL A 12 3.11 4.19 17.15
CA VAL A 12 3.24 5.66 17.23
C VAL A 12 3.10 6.28 15.84
N ALA A 13 3.78 5.73 14.83
CA ALA A 13 3.69 6.21 13.46
C ALA A 13 2.26 6.12 12.92
N LEU A 14 1.53 5.04 13.17
CA LEU A 14 0.13 4.88 12.74
C LEU A 14 -0.79 5.91 13.40
N VAL A 15 -0.62 6.20 14.69
CA VAL A 15 -1.41 7.22 15.39
C VAL A 15 -1.15 8.60 14.81
N VAL A 16 0.12 8.98 14.67
CA VAL A 16 0.53 10.30 14.16
C VAL A 16 0.10 10.48 12.70
N LEU A 17 0.23 9.45 11.87
CA LEU A 17 -0.13 9.49 10.44
C LEU A 17 -1.61 9.22 10.19
N SER A 18 -2.40 8.85 11.20
CA SER A 18 -3.81 8.48 11.04
C SER A 18 -4.66 9.53 10.29
N PRO A 19 -4.48 10.86 10.48
CA PRO A 19 -5.26 11.84 9.71
C PRO A 19 -4.92 11.79 8.22
N VAL A 20 -3.63 11.65 7.88
CA VAL A 20 -3.13 11.54 6.50
C VAL A 20 -3.60 10.25 5.86
N LEU A 21 -3.52 9.13 6.59
CA LEU A 21 -4.00 7.83 6.12
C LEU A 21 -5.50 7.85 5.84
N LEU A 22 -6.30 8.51 6.69
CA LEU A 22 -7.74 8.65 6.48
C LEU A 22 -8.05 9.46 5.22
N ILE A 23 -7.39 10.60 5.03
CA ILE A 23 -7.56 11.44 3.82
C ILE A 23 -7.22 10.64 2.56
N ILE A 24 -6.07 9.95 2.54
CA ILE A 24 -5.67 9.13 1.40
C ILE A 24 -6.68 8.00 1.17
N THR A 25 -7.16 7.35 2.23
CA THR A 25 -8.18 6.30 2.15
C THR A 25 -9.42 6.79 1.42
N VAL A 26 -9.96 7.95 1.81
CA VAL A 26 -11.13 8.55 1.17
C VAL A 26 -10.84 8.92 -0.29
N LEU A 27 -9.72 9.59 -0.57
CA LEU A 27 -9.34 9.97 -1.94
C LEU A 27 -9.20 8.75 -2.87
N VAL A 28 -8.60 7.67 -2.41
CA VAL A 28 -8.47 6.44 -3.20
C VAL A 28 -9.83 5.75 -3.37
N ALA A 29 -10.64 5.68 -2.31
CA ALA A 29 -11.97 5.07 -2.38
C ALA A 29 -12.90 5.79 -3.37
N LEU A 30 -12.83 7.13 -3.45
CA LEU A 30 -13.63 7.93 -4.37
C LEU A 30 -13.16 7.82 -5.83
N THR A 31 -11.87 7.52 -6.05
CA THR A 31 -11.27 7.51 -7.40
C THR A 31 -11.01 6.11 -7.95
N SER A 32 -11.20 5.06 -7.15
CA SER A 32 -10.92 3.68 -7.53
C SER A 32 -12.06 2.74 -7.11
N PRO A 33 -12.74 2.07 -8.07
CA PRO A 33 -13.71 1.03 -7.74
C PRO A 33 -13.00 -0.15 -7.04
N GLY A 34 -13.62 -0.74 -6.03
CA GLY A 34 -13.06 -1.90 -5.30
C GLY A 34 -12.25 -1.56 -4.03
N GLY A 35 -12.39 -0.34 -3.50
CA GLY A 35 -11.90 0.05 -2.18
C GLY A 35 -10.46 0.59 -2.14
N ALA A 36 -10.12 1.24 -1.02
CA ALA A 36 -8.87 1.98 -0.87
C ALA A 36 -7.62 1.12 -0.74
N PHE A 37 -7.75 -0.12 -0.29
CA PHE A 37 -6.62 -0.98 0.02
C PHE A 37 -6.43 -2.09 -1.01
N PHE A 38 -5.17 -2.49 -1.17
CA PHE A 38 -4.73 -3.59 -2.00
C PHE A 38 -3.74 -4.44 -1.21
N ARG A 39 -3.79 -5.76 -1.40
CA ARG A 39 -2.92 -6.72 -0.70
C ARG A 39 -2.05 -7.45 -1.72
N GLN A 40 -0.75 -7.21 -1.67
CA GLN A 40 0.23 -7.87 -2.53
C GLN A 40 0.82 -9.08 -1.81
N VAL A 41 0.81 -10.27 -2.45
CA VAL A 41 1.55 -11.43 -1.92
C VAL A 41 3.06 -11.20 -2.08
N ARG A 42 3.82 -11.42 -1.01
CA ARG A 42 5.28 -11.32 -0.97
C ARG A 42 5.85 -12.48 -0.18
N VAL A 43 7.06 -12.90 -0.55
CA VAL A 43 7.84 -13.86 0.23
C VAL A 43 8.50 -13.12 1.39
N GLY A 44 8.23 -13.56 2.61
CA GLY A 44 8.77 -13.03 3.85
C GLY A 44 9.86 -13.92 4.44
N LYS A 45 9.99 -13.87 5.76
CA LYS A 45 10.98 -14.65 6.51
C LYS A 45 10.75 -16.15 6.32
N ASP A 46 11.83 -16.91 6.19
CA ASP A 46 11.82 -18.38 6.08
C ASP A 46 11.00 -18.89 4.87
N GLY A 47 10.92 -18.09 3.80
CA GLY A 47 10.17 -18.42 2.59
C GLY A 47 8.65 -18.36 2.74
N ARG A 48 8.14 -17.91 3.89
CA ARG A 48 6.69 -17.84 4.14
C ARG A 48 6.08 -16.66 3.42
N GLU A 49 5.02 -16.91 2.67
CA GLU A 49 4.26 -15.85 2.03
C GLU A 49 3.48 -15.01 3.05
N PHE A 50 3.42 -13.70 2.81
CA PHE A 50 2.57 -12.80 3.55
C PHE A 50 1.90 -11.77 2.63
N ARG A 51 0.79 -11.20 3.11
CA ARG A 51 0.01 -10.20 2.37
C ARG A 51 0.43 -8.80 2.79
N LEU A 52 1.21 -8.13 1.96
CA LEU A 52 1.66 -6.76 2.14
C LEU A 52 0.52 -5.78 1.81
N LEU A 53 0.11 -4.98 2.80
CA LEU A 53 -0.98 -4.01 2.68
C LEU A 53 -0.48 -2.70 2.07
N LYS A 54 -1.19 -2.19 1.07
CA LYS A 54 -0.90 -0.92 0.39
C LYS A 54 -2.18 -0.17 0.06
N PHE A 55 -2.06 1.12 -0.24
CA PHE A 55 -3.13 1.80 -0.94
C PHE A 55 -3.23 1.31 -2.38
N ARG A 56 -4.46 1.22 -2.88
CA ARG A 56 -4.74 0.84 -4.26
C ARG A 56 -4.33 1.99 -5.18
N THR A 57 -3.32 1.72 -6.01
CA THR A 57 -2.83 2.70 -7.00
C THR A 57 -3.14 2.30 -8.44
N MET A 58 -3.68 1.10 -8.64
CA MET A 58 -4.01 0.53 -9.93
C MET A 58 -5.49 0.14 -10.02
N ARG A 59 -6.05 0.20 -11.22
CA ARG A 59 -7.44 -0.22 -11.49
C ARG A 59 -7.62 -1.73 -11.24
N PRO A 60 -8.78 -2.18 -10.74
CA PRO A 60 -9.05 -3.62 -10.57
C PRO A 60 -8.81 -4.42 -11.85
N GLY A 61 -8.32 -5.65 -11.72
CA GLY A 61 -8.03 -6.53 -12.87
C GLY A 61 -6.78 -6.16 -13.68
N SER A 62 -6.01 -5.16 -13.25
CA SER A 62 -4.75 -4.79 -13.91
C SER A 62 -3.63 -5.82 -13.75
N GLU A 63 -3.74 -6.69 -12.75
CA GLU A 63 -2.74 -7.73 -12.41
C GLU A 63 -2.65 -8.81 -13.50
N ALA A 64 -3.76 -9.12 -14.16
CA ALA A 64 -3.81 -10.12 -15.24
C ALA A 64 -3.17 -9.66 -16.56
N LYS A 65 -2.83 -8.37 -16.69
CA LYS A 65 -2.41 -7.76 -17.98
C LYS A 65 -0.89 -7.70 -18.21
N GLY A 66 -0.10 -8.53 -17.53
CA GLY A 66 1.36 -8.63 -17.77
C GLY A 66 2.18 -7.46 -17.21
N GLN A 67 3.41 -7.74 -16.79
CA GLN A 67 4.35 -6.74 -16.30
C GLN A 67 5.00 -5.99 -17.47
N LEU A 68 5.23 -4.68 -17.27
CA LEU A 68 5.98 -3.75 -18.13
C LEU A 68 5.19 -3.10 -19.27
N THR A 69 4.76 -1.86 -19.03
CA THR A 69 4.62 -0.88 -20.11
C THR A 69 5.91 -0.05 -20.11
N VAL A 70 6.77 -0.29 -21.08
CA VAL A 70 7.93 0.56 -21.40
C VAL A 70 7.36 1.90 -21.89
N GLY A 71 7.59 2.98 -21.14
CA GLY A 71 7.18 4.34 -21.51
C GLY A 71 6.27 5.01 -20.50
N GLY A 72 6.87 5.79 -19.58
CA GLY A 72 6.35 6.97 -18.85
C GLY A 72 4.98 6.97 -18.14
N ARG A 73 3.92 6.36 -18.68
CA ARG A 73 2.55 6.38 -18.14
C ARG A 73 1.87 5.03 -18.36
N ASP A 74 1.93 4.18 -17.35
CA ASP A 74 1.12 2.96 -17.29
C ASP A 74 -0.38 3.35 -17.18
N PRO A 75 -1.25 3.01 -18.15
CA PRO A 75 -2.67 3.36 -18.14
C PRO A 75 -3.48 2.63 -17.06
N ARG A 76 -2.88 1.66 -16.37
CA ARG A 76 -3.51 0.91 -15.28
C ARG A 76 -3.45 1.69 -13.95
N ILE A 77 -2.56 2.68 -13.83
CA ILE A 77 -2.39 3.49 -12.62
C ILE A 77 -3.45 4.60 -12.58
N THR A 78 -4.12 4.78 -11.44
CA THR A 78 -5.09 5.88 -11.25
C THR A 78 -4.38 7.24 -11.16
N GLY A 79 -5.10 8.34 -11.38
CA GLY A 79 -4.53 9.70 -11.27
C GLY A 79 -3.86 9.93 -9.90
N ILE A 80 -4.61 9.66 -8.82
CA ILE A 80 -4.08 9.70 -7.44
C ILE A 80 -3.00 8.64 -7.21
N GLY A 81 -3.15 7.45 -7.79
CA GLY A 81 -2.20 6.36 -7.67
C GLY A 81 -0.80 6.71 -8.17
N ARG A 82 -0.70 7.55 -9.21
CA ARG A 82 0.59 8.04 -9.71
C ARG A 82 1.29 8.92 -8.66
N PHE A 83 0.55 9.81 -8.02
CA PHE A 83 1.08 10.64 -6.93
C PHE A 83 1.53 9.78 -5.76
N LEU A 84 0.67 8.87 -5.28
CA LEU A 84 0.97 8.00 -4.13
C LEU A 84 2.22 7.14 -4.34
N ARG A 85 2.42 6.58 -5.56
CA ARG A 85 3.63 5.80 -5.89
C ARG A 85 4.88 6.66 -5.97
N LYS A 86 4.77 7.90 -6.47
CA LYS A 86 5.91 8.84 -6.54
C LYS A 86 6.34 9.29 -5.15
N SER A 87 5.39 9.52 -4.25
CA SER A 87 5.65 9.96 -2.88
C SER A 87 5.83 8.81 -1.87
N LYS A 88 5.70 7.55 -2.30
CA LYS A 88 5.72 6.34 -1.45
C LYS A 88 4.64 6.30 -0.37
N LEU A 89 3.63 7.17 -0.48
CA LEU A 89 2.51 7.18 0.44
C LEU A 89 1.63 5.94 0.29
N ASP A 90 1.68 5.25 -0.85
CA ASP A 90 0.99 3.98 -1.06
C ASP A 90 1.48 2.85 -0.13
N GLU A 91 2.67 3.00 0.43
CA GLU A 91 3.34 2.02 1.27
C GLU A 91 3.06 2.22 2.78
N LEU A 92 2.50 3.35 3.21
CA LEU A 92 2.23 3.61 4.62
C LEU A 92 1.31 2.57 5.31
N PRO A 93 0.31 1.98 4.64
CA PRO A 93 -0.47 0.89 5.24
C PRO A 93 0.35 -0.34 5.64
N GLN A 94 1.58 -0.50 5.13
CA GLN A 94 2.48 -1.58 5.53
C GLN A 94 2.89 -1.50 7.01
N LEU A 95 2.76 -0.34 7.66
CA LEU A 95 2.94 -0.23 9.11
C LEU A 95 2.00 -1.18 9.88
N TRP A 96 0.81 -1.47 9.33
CA TRP A 96 -0.07 -2.49 9.87
C TRP A 96 0.54 -3.90 9.80
N ASN A 97 1.25 -4.23 8.71
CA ASN A 97 1.96 -5.50 8.60
C ASN A 97 3.04 -5.62 9.68
N VAL A 98 3.71 -4.51 10.01
CA VAL A 98 4.65 -4.49 11.13
C VAL A 98 3.94 -4.85 12.43
N LEU A 99 2.73 -4.39 12.69
CA LEU A 99 2.00 -4.79 13.91
C LEU A 99 1.59 -6.27 13.91
N VAL A 100 1.12 -6.78 12.78
CA VAL A 100 0.63 -8.17 12.68
C VAL A 100 1.76 -9.20 12.71
N GLY A 101 2.92 -8.88 12.12
CA GLY A 101 4.07 -9.79 12.03
C GLY A 101 4.20 -10.44 10.68
#